data_AF-A0AAW1LSK8-F1
#
_entry.id   AF-A0AAW1LSK8-F1
#
_cell.length_a   1.000
_cell.length_b   1.000
_cell.length_c   1.000
_cell.angle_alpha   90.00
_cell.angle_beta   90.00
_cell.angle_gamma   90.00
#
_symmetry.space_group_name_H-M   'P 1'
#
loop_
_entity.id
_entity.type
_entity.pdbx_description
1 polymer ?
#
loop_
_entity_poly.entity_id
_entity_poly.type
_entity_poly.pdbx_seq_one_letter_code
_entity_poly.pdbx_strand_id
1 'polypeptide(L)'
;MTEFTIRDGIVKKIGKIMRCFVPMADRLHVPMADRLHAMKVYHDEVAHIGWDKAIVRMREDLYWPKIDKTLKKYIRNCRACAVSKSHTVLAEDR
;
A
#
# COMPACT_ATOMS: atom_id res chain seq x y z
N MET A 1 13.96 14.16 -20.18
CA MET A 1 12.51 13.89 -20.21
C MET A 1 12.34 12.45 -20.62
N THR A 2 11.87 11.59 -19.74
CA THR A 2 11.64 10.18 -20.08
C THR A 2 10.26 9.81 -19.57
N GLU A 3 9.37 9.60 -20.54
CA GLU A 3 8.02 9.08 -20.37
C GLU A 3 8.07 7.61 -19.92
N PHE A 4 7.13 7.24 -19.05
CA PHE A 4 6.94 5.88 -18.57
C PHE A 4 5.59 5.39 -19.12
N THR A 5 5.60 4.35 -19.94
CA THR A 5 4.37 3.70 -20.42
C THR A 5 4.05 2.52 -19.52
N ILE A 6 3.00 2.65 -18.72
CA ILE A 6 2.48 1.55 -17.88
C ILE A 6 1.52 0.73 -18.74
N ARG A 7 2.02 -0.38 -19.29
CA ARG A 7 1.22 -1.53 -19.70
C ARG A 7 1.93 -2.80 -19.22
N ASP A 8 1.18 -3.68 -18.57
CA ASP A 8 1.64 -5.00 -18.06
C ASP A 8 2.61 -5.01 -16.87
N GLY A 9 2.60 -3.97 -16.01
CA GLY A 9 3.08 -4.10 -14.63
C GLY A 9 4.60 -4.27 -14.42
N ILE A 10 5.43 -4.06 -15.44
CA ILE A 10 6.90 -4.18 -15.33
C ILE A 10 7.55 -2.80 -15.41
N VAL A 11 8.01 -2.26 -14.27
CA VAL A 11 8.94 -1.12 -14.23
C VAL A 11 10.38 -1.66 -14.27
N LYS A 12 10.98 -1.72 -15.47
CA LYS A 12 12.42 -2.00 -15.61
C LYS A 12 13.22 -0.74 -15.34
N LYS A 13 14.02 -0.74 -14.27
CA LYS A 13 15.19 0.14 -14.14
C LYS A 13 16.42 -0.65 -14.61
N ILE A 14 16.96 -0.30 -15.78
CA ILE A 14 18.20 -0.89 -16.30
C ILE A 14 19.36 -0.51 -15.37
N GLY A 15 20.00 -1.50 -14.71
CA GLY A 15 21.33 -1.30 -14.11
C GLY A 15 21.63 -2.00 -12.78
N LYS A 16 20.67 -2.53 -12.02
CA LYS A 16 20.97 -3.31 -10.80
C LYS A 16 19.94 -4.39 -10.56
N ILE A 17 20.27 -5.61 -10.99
CA ILE A 17 19.50 -6.83 -10.75
C ILE A 17 19.45 -7.06 -9.23
N MET A 18 18.33 -6.70 -8.59
CA MET A 18 18.07 -7.09 -7.21
C MET A 18 17.58 -8.54 -7.22
N ARG A 19 18.52 -9.46 -6.99
CA ARG A 19 18.28 -10.90 -6.91
C ARG A 19 17.36 -11.20 -5.72
N CYS A 20 16.11 -11.56 -5.99
CA CYS A 20 15.33 -12.57 -5.27
C CYS A 20 14.07 -12.90 -6.10
N PHE A 21 14.16 -13.99 -6.84
CA PHE A 21 13.14 -14.73 -7.60
C PHE A 21 13.09 -16.10 -6.85
N VAL A 22 11.99 -16.82 -6.51
CA VAL A 22 10.83 -17.34 -7.27
C VAL A 22 9.77 -17.94 -6.25
N PRO A 23 8.64 -18.63 -6.62
CA PRO A 23 7.26 -18.14 -6.66
C PRO A 23 6.26 -18.81 -5.69
N MET A 24 5.22 -18.07 -5.30
CA MET A 24 3.86 -18.58 -5.01
C MET A 24 2.94 -17.35 -5.12
N ALA A 25 2.29 -17.19 -6.27
CA ALA A 25 1.56 -16.00 -6.74
C ALA A 25 2.44 -14.88 -7.31
N ASP A 26 1.97 -14.22 -8.38
CA ASP A 26 2.52 -13.09 -9.14
C ASP A 26 2.73 -11.81 -8.29
N ARG A 27 3.38 -11.93 -7.13
CA ARG A 27 3.55 -10.86 -6.16
C ARG A 27 4.97 -10.30 -6.20
N LEU A 28 5.07 -8.98 -6.26
CA LEU A 28 6.33 -8.26 -6.23
C LEU A 28 6.89 -8.20 -4.81
N HIS A 29 8.09 -8.74 -4.60
CA HIS A 29 8.77 -8.60 -3.31
C HIS A 29 9.27 -7.16 -3.12
N VAL A 30 8.81 -6.48 -2.05
CA VAL A 30 9.15 -5.07 -1.80
C VAL A 30 10.27 -4.95 -0.74
N PRO A 31 11.42 -4.36 -1.10
CA PRO A 31 12.51 -4.11 -0.15
C PRO A 31 12.09 -3.08 0.90
N MET A 32 12.73 -3.09 2.07
CA MET A 32 12.34 -2.24 3.21
C MET A 32 12.25 -0.75 2.87
N ALA A 33 13.16 -0.25 2.02
CA ALA A 33 13.20 1.15 1.61
C ALA A 33 11.93 1.61 0.87
N ASP A 34 11.30 0.71 0.10
CA ASP A 34 10.17 1.05 -0.76
C ASP A 34 8.80 0.72 -0.13
N ARG A 35 8.77 0.03 1.02
CA ARG A 35 7.51 -0.36 1.69
C ARG A 35 6.64 0.83 2.07
N LEU A 36 7.25 1.92 2.54
CA LEU A 36 6.49 3.13 2.91
C LEU A 36 5.81 3.74 1.68
N HIS A 37 6.53 3.80 0.56
CA HIS A 37 6.00 4.32 -0.69
C HIS A 37 4.85 3.43 -1.19
N ALA A 38 5.03 2.11 -1.18
CA ALA A 38 3.97 1.18 -1.52
C ALA A 38 2.70 1.35 -0.65
N MET A 39 2.85 1.51 0.68
CA MET A 39 1.70 1.73 1.56
C MET A 39 0.99 3.05 1.28
N LYS A 40 1.72 4.12 0.94
CA LYS A 40 1.13 5.42 0.56
C LYS A 40 0.30 5.31 -0.71
N VAL A 41 0.85 4.69 -1.76
CA VAL A 41 0.12 4.51 -3.04
C VAL A 41 -1.18 3.73 -2.81
N TYR A 42 -1.14 2.62 -2.07
CA TYR A 42 -2.33 1.78 -1.88
C TYR A 42 -3.35 2.35 -0.89
N HIS A 43 -2.93 3.11 0.13
CA HIS A 43 -3.84 3.63 1.14
C HIS A 43 -4.22 5.09 0.90
N ASP A 44 -3.25 5.98 0.71
CA ASP A 44 -3.48 7.43 0.65
C ASP A 44 -4.03 7.83 -0.72
N GLU A 45 -3.47 7.29 -1.81
CA GLU A 45 -3.83 7.72 -3.18
C GLU A 45 -5.10 7.03 -3.72
N VAL A 46 -5.44 5.83 -3.24
CA VAL A 46 -6.59 5.08 -3.77
C VAL A 46 -7.92 5.49 -3.14
N ALA A 47 -8.07 5.49 -1.80
CA ALA A 47 -9.32 5.90 -1.12
C ALA A 47 -9.32 5.81 0.43
N HIS A 48 -8.19 5.96 1.13
CA HIS A 48 -8.10 5.81 2.60
C HIS A 48 -8.86 4.57 3.15
N ILE A 49 -8.81 3.48 2.40
CA ILE A 49 -9.61 2.29 2.68
C ILE A 49 -9.21 1.65 4.00
N GLY A 50 -10.19 1.01 4.65
CA GLY A 50 -9.97 0.26 5.88
C GLY A 50 -8.87 -0.79 5.72
N TRP A 51 -8.19 -1.09 6.82
CA TRP A 51 -7.03 -1.99 6.84
C TRP A 51 -7.30 -3.38 6.28
N ASP A 52 -8.50 -3.93 6.46
CA ASP A 52 -8.88 -5.23 5.89
C ASP A 52 -8.79 -5.23 4.35
N LYS A 53 -9.49 -4.28 3.70
CA LYS A 53 -9.47 -4.10 2.24
C LYS A 53 -8.08 -3.76 1.71
N ALA A 54 -7.34 -2.91 2.42
CA ALA A 54 -5.98 -2.55 2.05
C ALA A 54 -5.04 -3.77 2.05
N ILE A 55 -5.17 -4.65 3.05
CA ILE A 55 -4.35 -5.87 3.15
C ILE A 55 -4.65 -6.83 2.01
N VAL A 56 -5.93 -7.04 1.67
CA VAL A 56 -6.32 -7.93 0.56
C VAL A 56 -5.67 -7.43 -0.74
N ARG A 57 -5.87 -6.14 -1.07
CA ARG A 57 -5.34 -5.55 -2.29
C ARG A 57 -3.81 -5.56 -2.35
N MET A 58 -3.13 -5.18 -1.27
CA MET A 58 -1.67 -5.23 -1.26
C MET A 58 -1.12 -6.66 -1.32
N ARG A 59 -1.84 -7.65 -0.82
CA ARG A 59 -1.44 -9.06 -0.94
C ARG A 59 -1.67 -9.62 -2.33
N GLU A 60 -2.51 -9.03 -3.17
CA GLU A 60 -2.66 -9.46 -4.56
C GLU A 60 -1.39 -9.15 -5.35
N ASP A 61 -0.83 -7.96 -5.16
CA ASP A 61 0.25 -7.45 -5.99
C ASP A 61 1.64 -7.51 -5.33
N LEU A 62 1.71 -7.46 -3.99
CA LEU A 62 2.96 -7.24 -3.25
C LEU A 62 3.20 -8.30 -2.17
N TYR A 63 4.48 -8.50 -1.86
CA TYR A 63 4.90 -9.40 -0.80
C TYR A 63 6.08 -8.87 0.02
N TRP A 64 5.95 -8.98 1.34
CA TRP A 64 7.06 -9.03 2.28
C TRP A 64 6.61 -9.69 3.59
N PRO A 65 7.54 -10.18 4.43
CA PRO A 65 7.17 -10.79 5.70
C PRO A 65 6.37 -9.81 6.58
N LYS A 66 5.21 -10.25 7.07
CA LYS A 66 4.34 -9.49 7.98
C LYS A 66 3.78 -8.19 7.35
N ILE A 67 3.41 -8.23 6.06
CA ILE A 67 2.78 -7.11 5.34
C ILE A 67 1.56 -6.55 6.07
N ASP A 68 0.72 -7.43 6.63
CA ASP A 68 -0.47 -7.05 7.40
C ASP A 68 -0.12 -6.24 8.65
N LYS A 69 0.85 -6.68 9.46
CA LYS A 69 1.31 -5.95 10.65
C LYS A 69 1.83 -4.56 10.30
N THR A 70 2.58 -4.47 9.20
CA THR A 70 3.16 -3.21 8.73
C THR A 70 2.05 -2.24 8.28
N LEU A 71 1.12 -2.71 7.46
CA LEU A 71 0.03 -1.92 6.92
C LEU A 71 -0.98 -1.50 7.99
N LYS A 72 -1.33 -2.41 8.92
CA LYS A 72 -2.18 -2.05 10.07
C LYS A 72 -1.56 -0.94 10.91
N LYS A 73 -0.25 -1.00 11.17
CA LYS A 73 0.46 0.06 11.90
C LYS A 73 0.42 1.37 11.12
N TYR A 74 0.64 1.33 9.81
CA TYR A 74 0.57 2.50 8.95
C TYR A 74 -0.82 3.17 9.01
N ILE A 75 -1.88 2.42 8.70
CA ILE A 75 -3.26 2.93 8.65
C ILE A 75 -3.75 3.41 10.02
N ARG A 76 -3.36 2.76 11.12
CA ARG A 76 -3.69 3.22 12.49
C ARG A 76 -3.13 4.61 12.81
N ASN A 77 -2.01 4.98 12.19
CA ASN A 77 -1.38 6.29 12.35
C ASN A 77 -1.77 7.27 11.23
N CYS A 78 -2.71 6.89 10.35
CA CYS A 78 -3.20 7.78 9.30
C CYS A 78 -4.09 8.87 9.91
N ARG A 79 -3.64 10.13 9.83
CA ARG A 79 -4.35 11.29 10.36
C ARG A 79 -5.72 11.48 9.70
N ALA A 80 -5.81 11.31 8.38
CA ALA A 80 -7.08 11.45 7.64
C ALA A 80 -8.12 10.43 8.13
N CYS A 81 -7.72 9.17 8.31
CA CYS A 81 -8.59 8.13 8.85
C CYS A 81 -8.96 8.34 10.33
N ALA A 82 -8.08 8.95 11.13
CA ALA A 82 -8.36 9.25 12.54
C ALA A 82 -9.41 10.37 12.68
N VAL A 83 -9.32 11.40 11.84
CA VAL A 83 -10.29 12.51 11.82
C VAL A 83 -11.65 12.01 11.33
N SER A 84 -11.72 11.29 10.20
CA SER A 84 -13.01 10.81 9.67
C SER A 84 -13.79 9.90 10.63
N LYS A 85 -13.10 9.11 11.46
CA LYS A 85 -13.72 8.27 12.48
C LYS A 85 -14.21 9.04 13.71
N SER A 86 -13.66 10.22 13.99
CA SER A 86 -14.07 11.04 15.13
C SER A 86 -15.27 11.95 14.82
N HIS A 87 -15.67 12.06 13.55
CA HIS A 87 -16.97 12.62 13.15
C HIS A 87 -18.10 11.59 13.36
N THR A 88 -18.29 11.15 14.60
CA THR A 88 -19.64 10.85 15.09
C THR A 88 -19.99 11.98 16.05
N VAL A 89 -20.06 13.20 15.50
CA VAL A 89 -20.69 14.29 16.24
C VAL A 89 -22.19 13.97 16.25
N LEU A 90 -22.68 13.81 17.46
CA LEU A 90 -24.07 13.82 17.84
C LEU A 90 -24.77 14.89 16.99
N ALA A 91 -25.69 14.48 16.13
CA ALA A 91 -26.74 15.38 15.68
C ALA A 91 -27.62 15.60 16.90
N GLU A 92 -27.23 16.56 17.73
CA GLU A 92 -28.09 17.15 18.76
C GLU A 92 -29.22 17.86 18.02
N ASP A 93 -30.41 17.27 18.12
CA ASP A 93 -31.70 17.86 17.77
C ASP A 93 -31.93 19.07 18.68
N ARG A 94 -31.94 20.27 18.10
CA ARG A 94 -32.35 21.52 18.74
C ARG A 94 -33.19 22.35 17.80
#